data_AF-A0A3Q2X6U5-F1
#
_entry.id   AF-A0A3Q2X6U5-F1
#
_cell.length_a   1.000
_cell.length_b   1.000
_cell.length_c   1.000
_cell.angle_alpha   90.00
_cell.angle_beta   90.00
_cell.angle_gamma   90.00
#
_symmetry.space_group_name_H-M   'P 1'
#
loop_
_entity.id
_entity.type
_entity.pdbx_description
1 polymer ?
#
loop_
_entity_poly.entity_id
_entity_poly.type
_entity_poly.pdbx_seq_one_letter_code
_entity_poly.pdbx_strand_id
1 'polypeptide(L)'
;MSEYFSLSDCDVIGFDLDHTLCRYHLKETSRLIYESFARYLVEHKGYDKDLLNLTPATWDFCFKGLVVDLEDGNLVKLAEDGTVLRATHGTSDLSTEEIIKHYGPKREWNHFNSLSTSFTRSSKYYFYDNYFDLPGALLCGRVVDMLHKRGNEVNSDFWKDMVAAIDHNYNTSAFRDDAGTYFPSVKRDPGLYLQRCSDSVKTWLRSMKNAGQVLLLITSSHSDYCRLICEHILGKDFEELFDIIITNALKPGFFSLVPQQRPFRTLVNDVEESEGLPSLDKPGWYSQGNWPHLHELLKKMTGKPEPKVVYFGDSMRSDMFPASSFGKWETVMIVEEMEGEGVPKSEAALSNEAQVEPLEKKGKFEEQGMKSPSAVSNQWGSYFVDVHKSGGGDEESQKLTWCCHCIHKYSTMAIPSVEHIADLPLDYKFPRFSPDKPCTTGYYPRPPDSLLKRCESMS
;
A
#
# COMPACT_ATOMS: atom_id res chain seq x y z
N MET A 1 -2.05 18.67 -20.60
CA MET A 1 -0.90 17.87 -20.13
C MET A 1 -0.34 17.09 -21.31
N SER A 2 0.94 16.72 -21.30
CA SER A 2 1.54 15.84 -22.33
C SER A 2 0.76 14.53 -22.41
N GLU A 3 0.69 13.87 -23.57
CA GLU A 3 0.07 12.53 -23.68
C GLU A 3 0.93 11.42 -23.05
N TYR A 4 2.21 11.70 -22.82
CA TYR A 4 3.18 10.72 -22.32
C TYR A 4 3.91 11.25 -21.09
N PHE A 5 4.29 10.33 -20.22
CA PHE A 5 5.19 10.54 -19.09
C PHE A 5 6.58 9.96 -19.43
N SER A 6 7.63 10.65 -19.00
CA SER A 6 9.02 10.21 -19.14
C SER A 6 9.80 10.63 -17.89
N LEU A 7 10.71 9.77 -17.44
CA LEU A 7 11.56 10.05 -16.28
C LEU A 7 12.58 11.14 -16.59
N SER A 8 13.09 11.19 -17.83
CA SER A 8 14.03 12.22 -18.30
C SER A 8 13.48 13.63 -18.21
N ASP A 9 12.16 13.78 -18.19
CA ASP A 9 11.49 15.08 -18.10
C ASP A 9 11.37 15.57 -16.64
N CYS A 10 11.78 14.77 -15.66
CA CYS A 10 11.69 15.10 -14.24
C CYS A 10 13.06 15.52 -13.70
N ASP A 11 13.05 16.54 -12.84
CA ASP A 11 14.25 17.05 -12.17
C ASP A 11 14.56 16.28 -10.90
N VAL A 12 13.50 15.74 -10.29
CA VAL A 12 13.53 15.06 -9.00
C VAL A 12 12.72 13.78 -9.09
N ILE A 13 13.28 12.69 -8.59
CA ILE A 13 12.63 11.38 -8.52
C ILE A 13 12.62 10.93 -7.08
N GLY A 14 11.43 10.79 -6.51
CA GLY A 14 11.24 10.33 -5.14
C GLY A 14 10.60 8.95 -5.08
N PHE A 15 10.96 8.20 -4.04
CA PHE A 15 10.44 6.87 -3.79
C PHE A 15 9.96 6.75 -2.35
N ASP A 16 8.82 6.11 -2.14
CA ASP A 16 8.59 5.39 -0.89
C ASP A 16 9.52 4.16 -0.80
N LEU A 17 9.76 3.69 0.42
CA LEU A 17 10.55 2.51 0.67
C LEU A 17 9.68 1.26 0.60
N ASP A 18 8.82 1.11 1.60
CA ASP A 18 8.11 -0.13 1.86
C ASP A 18 7.00 -0.38 0.83
N HIS A 19 6.91 -1.60 0.31
CA HIS A 19 6.01 -1.98 -0.80
C HIS A 19 6.19 -1.18 -2.10
N THR A 20 7.23 -0.35 -2.21
CA THR A 20 7.55 0.45 -3.39
C THR A 20 8.92 0.09 -3.97
N LEU A 21 10.01 0.48 -3.30
CA LEU A 21 11.35 -0.03 -3.62
C LEU A 21 11.57 -1.42 -3.03
N CYS A 22 11.16 -1.60 -1.77
CA CYS A 22 11.20 -2.86 -1.06
C CYS A 22 9.92 -3.65 -1.30
N ARG A 23 9.99 -4.70 -2.12
CA ARG A 23 8.92 -5.70 -2.15
C ARG A 23 9.05 -6.64 -0.96
N TYR A 24 7.92 -7.10 -0.45
CA TYR A 24 7.86 -8.06 0.64
C TYR A 24 7.41 -9.43 0.11
N HIS A 25 7.84 -10.51 0.74
CA HIS A 25 7.24 -11.83 0.54
C HIS A 25 5.86 -11.82 1.20
N LEU A 26 4.82 -11.44 0.44
CA LEU A 26 3.50 -11.13 0.99
C LEU A 26 2.88 -12.29 1.78
N LYS A 27 3.11 -13.56 1.38
CA LYS A 27 2.61 -14.72 2.13
C LYS A 27 3.20 -14.78 3.54
N GLU A 28 4.54 -14.74 3.63
CA GLU A 28 5.26 -14.82 4.90
C GLU A 28 5.03 -13.59 5.78
N THR A 29 5.02 -12.41 5.16
CA THR A 29 4.81 -11.14 5.86
C THR A 29 3.37 -11.03 6.37
N SER A 30 2.37 -11.41 5.57
CA SER A 30 0.97 -11.38 6.01
C SER A 30 0.71 -12.33 7.16
N ARG A 31 1.32 -13.53 7.11
CA ARG A 31 1.29 -14.49 8.21
C ARG A 31 1.88 -13.91 9.48
N LEU A 32 3.08 -13.34 9.40
CA LEU A 32 3.75 -12.71 10.54
C LEU A 32 2.90 -11.58 11.15
N ILE A 33 2.33 -10.70 10.32
CA ILE A 33 1.50 -9.58 10.78
C ILE A 33 0.26 -10.09 11.50
N TYR A 34 -0.48 -11.04 10.89
CA TYR A 34 -1.67 -11.61 11.51
C TYR A 34 -1.35 -12.26 12.85
N GLU A 35 -0.34 -13.14 12.89
CA GLU A 35 0.06 -13.85 14.11
C GLU A 35 0.48 -12.85 15.20
N SER A 36 1.16 -11.77 14.83
CA SER A 36 1.59 -10.71 15.75
C SER A 36 0.40 -9.98 16.38
N PHE A 37 -0.61 -9.63 15.59
CA PHE A 37 -1.81 -8.94 16.11
C PHE A 37 -2.71 -9.89 16.91
N ALA A 38 -2.98 -11.08 16.38
CA ALA A 38 -3.83 -12.07 17.03
C ALA A 38 -3.26 -12.51 18.39
N ARG A 39 -1.93 -12.70 18.48
CA ARG A 39 -1.25 -13.01 19.74
C ARG A 39 -1.46 -11.92 20.78
N TYR A 40 -1.31 -10.65 20.38
CA TYR A 40 -1.54 -9.54 21.30
C TYR A 40 -2.97 -9.52 21.84
N LEU A 41 -3.97 -9.73 20.98
CA LEU A 41 -5.38 -9.79 21.40
C LEU A 41 -5.64 -10.95 22.39
N VAL A 42 -5.06 -12.12 22.14
CA VAL A 42 -5.22 -13.29 23.02
C VAL A 42 -4.52 -13.08 24.36
N GLU A 43 -3.26 -12.65 24.35
CA GLU A 43 -2.41 -12.59 25.54
C GLU A 43 -2.70 -11.37 26.43
N HIS A 44 -3.05 -10.22 25.83
CA HIS A 44 -3.20 -8.96 26.56
C HIS A 44 -4.64 -8.45 26.65
N LYS A 45 -5.53 -8.89 25.76
CA LYS A 45 -6.93 -8.43 25.70
C LYS A 45 -7.95 -9.52 26.04
N GLY A 46 -7.50 -10.76 26.26
CA GLY A 46 -8.36 -11.86 26.69
C GLY A 46 -9.28 -12.42 25.60
N TYR A 47 -8.93 -12.22 24.33
CA TYR A 47 -9.63 -12.86 23.22
C TYR A 47 -9.41 -14.37 23.21
N ASP A 48 -10.31 -15.09 22.53
CA ASP A 48 -10.23 -16.54 22.43
C ASP A 48 -8.99 -16.97 21.64
N LYS A 49 -8.33 -18.04 22.11
CA LYS A 49 -7.15 -18.63 21.45
C LYS A 49 -7.47 -19.11 20.04
N ASP A 50 -8.73 -19.33 19.70
CA ASP A 50 -9.14 -19.67 18.34
C ASP A 50 -8.67 -18.64 17.29
N LEU A 51 -8.44 -17.36 17.66
CA LEU A 51 -7.85 -16.38 16.76
C LEU A 51 -6.48 -16.81 16.19
N LEU A 52 -5.74 -17.66 16.90
CA LEU A 52 -4.44 -18.18 16.45
C LEU A 52 -4.56 -19.37 15.48
N ASN A 53 -5.75 -19.97 15.36
CA ASN A 53 -6.00 -21.07 14.44
C ASN A 53 -6.33 -20.53 13.04
N LEU A 54 -5.40 -20.67 12.10
CA LEU A 54 -5.59 -20.26 10.71
C LEU A 54 -5.70 -21.47 9.79
N THR A 55 -6.56 -21.38 8.78
CA THR A 55 -6.59 -22.35 7.67
C THR A 55 -6.15 -21.66 6.37
N PRO A 56 -5.54 -22.37 5.40
CA PRO A 56 -5.13 -21.77 4.13
C PRO A 56 -6.25 -21.00 3.41
N ALA A 57 -7.48 -21.51 3.46
CA ALA A 57 -8.66 -20.89 2.87
C ALA A 57 -9.01 -19.52 3.48
N THR A 58 -8.59 -19.27 4.72
CA THR A 58 -8.91 -18.02 5.44
C THR A 58 -8.16 -16.83 4.82
N TRP A 59 -7.06 -17.08 4.12
CA TRP A 59 -6.21 -16.03 3.56
C TRP A 59 -6.78 -15.36 2.30
N ASP A 60 -7.71 -15.99 1.59
CA ASP A 60 -8.40 -15.36 0.45
C ASP A 60 -9.25 -14.14 0.86
N PHE A 61 -9.55 -14.04 2.17
CA PHE A 61 -10.23 -12.89 2.78
C PHE A 61 -9.34 -11.64 2.84
N CYS A 62 -8.00 -11.80 2.91
CA CYS A 62 -7.07 -10.67 2.98
C CYS A 62 -6.95 -10.01 1.61
N PHE A 63 -7.69 -8.92 1.41
CA PHE A 63 -7.81 -8.23 0.13
C PHE A 63 -7.60 -6.72 0.31
N LYS A 64 -6.61 -6.15 -0.39
CA LYS A 64 -6.35 -4.71 -0.35
C LYS A 64 -7.54 -3.97 -0.97
N GLY A 65 -7.93 -2.85 -0.39
CA GLY A 65 -9.02 -2.03 -0.88
C GLY A 65 -10.35 -2.16 -0.11
N LEU A 66 -10.42 -3.02 0.91
CA LEU A 66 -11.61 -3.16 1.76
C LEU A 66 -11.71 -2.03 2.78
N VAL A 67 -12.95 -1.69 3.11
CA VAL A 67 -13.27 -0.77 4.21
C VAL A 67 -14.00 -1.55 5.30
N VAL A 68 -13.52 -1.49 6.53
CA VAL A 68 -14.27 -1.97 7.70
C VAL A 68 -15.17 -0.86 8.17
N ASP A 69 -16.47 -1.12 8.16
CA ASP A 69 -17.45 -0.34 8.89
C ASP A 69 -17.39 -0.76 10.38
N LEU A 70 -16.83 0.12 11.21
CA LEU A 70 -16.62 -0.16 12.64
C LEU A 70 -17.91 0.02 13.45
N GLU A 71 -18.92 0.70 12.90
CA GLU A 71 -20.21 0.86 13.56
C GLU A 71 -21.01 -0.45 13.44
N ASP A 72 -20.99 -1.09 12.27
CA ASP A 72 -21.80 -2.30 11.98
C ASP A 72 -21.01 -3.63 12.04
N GLY A 73 -19.66 -3.58 12.04
CA GLY A 73 -18.82 -4.78 11.94
C GLY A 73 -18.80 -5.41 10.55
N ASN A 74 -19.15 -4.64 9.52
CA ASN A 74 -19.16 -5.10 8.14
C ASN A 74 -17.84 -4.77 7.45
N LEU A 75 -17.38 -5.62 6.52
CA LEU A 75 -16.34 -5.25 5.56
C LEU A 75 -17.00 -5.04 4.21
N VAL A 76 -16.70 -3.91 3.56
CA VAL A 76 -17.32 -3.50 2.30
C VAL A 76 -16.27 -3.28 1.22
N LYS A 77 -16.61 -3.74 0.01
CA LYS A 77 -15.93 -3.40 -1.23
C LYS A 77 -16.79 -2.44 -2.04
N LEU A 78 -16.22 -1.30 -2.41
CA LEU A 78 -16.97 -0.18 -2.98
C LEU A 78 -16.66 0.02 -4.46
N ALA A 79 -17.68 0.44 -5.21
CA ALA A 79 -17.54 1.00 -6.55
C ALA A 79 -17.15 2.49 -6.49
N GLU A 80 -16.77 3.05 -7.63
CA GLU A 80 -16.35 4.46 -7.75
C GLU A 80 -17.39 5.50 -7.29
N ASP A 81 -18.66 5.14 -7.25
CA ASP A 81 -19.79 5.98 -6.83
C ASP A 81 -20.25 5.71 -5.39
N GLY A 82 -19.56 4.83 -4.65
CA GLY A 82 -19.90 4.46 -3.28
C GLY A 82 -20.92 3.33 -3.16
N THR A 83 -21.33 2.72 -4.27
CA THR A 83 -22.14 1.50 -4.27
C THR A 83 -21.37 0.37 -3.59
N VAL A 84 -22.00 -0.33 -2.64
CA VAL A 84 -21.48 -1.57 -2.06
C VAL A 84 -21.60 -2.70 -3.09
N LEU A 85 -20.46 -3.14 -3.60
CA LEU A 85 -20.33 -4.23 -4.57
C LEU A 85 -20.42 -5.59 -3.89
N ARG A 86 -19.66 -5.74 -2.80
CA ARG A 86 -19.61 -6.93 -1.95
C ARG A 86 -19.52 -6.49 -0.49
N ALA A 87 -20.06 -7.30 0.41
CA ALA A 87 -19.91 -7.08 1.84
C ALA A 87 -19.92 -8.39 2.62
N THR A 88 -19.27 -8.38 3.78
CA THR A 88 -19.38 -9.42 4.81
C THR A 88 -19.85 -8.79 6.11
N HIS A 89 -20.53 -9.57 6.95
CA HIS A 89 -20.64 -9.29 8.38
C HIS A 89 -19.71 -10.26 9.13
N GLY A 90 -18.70 -9.73 9.81
CA GLY A 90 -17.56 -10.53 10.24
C GLY A 90 -16.89 -11.21 9.04
N THR A 91 -16.71 -12.53 9.08
CA THR A 91 -16.18 -13.29 7.93
C THR A 91 -17.26 -13.89 7.01
N SER A 92 -18.55 -13.68 7.33
CA SER A 92 -19.67 -14.26 6.58
C SER A 92 -20.13 -13.33 5.44
N ASP A 93 -20.17 -13.84 4.21
CA ASP A 93 -20.65 -13.10 3.05
C ASP A 93 -22.12 -12.67 3.21
N LEU A 94 -22.42 -11.42 2.84
CA LEU A 94 -23.79 -10.94 2.72
C LEU A 94 -24.33 -11.21 1.31
N SER A 95 -25.53 -11.75 1.22
CA SER A 95 -26.23 -11.94 -0.05
C SER A 95 -26.60 -10.59 -0.68
N THR A 96 -26.97 -10.60 -1.96
CA THR A 96 -27.48 -9.39 -2.65
C THR A 96 -28.69 -8.81 -1.92
N GLU A 97 -29.59 -9.66 -1.44
CA GLU A 97 -30.80 -9.27 -0.71
C GLU A 97 -30.43 -8.67 0.65
N GLU A 98 -29.44 -9.21 1.36
CA GLU A 98 -28.96 -8.68 2.63
C GLU A 98 -28.28 -7.32 2.47
N ILE A 99 -27.44 -7.17 1.44
CA ILE A 99 -26.82 -5.88 1.09
C ILE A 99 -27.90 -4.84 0.76
N ILE A 100 -28.91 -5.18 -0.03
CA ILE A 100 -30.01 -4.26 -0.37
C ILE A 100 -30.84 -3.92 0.87
N LYS A 101 -31.08 -4.89 1.75
CA LYS A 101 -31.81 -4.68 3.00
C LYS A 101 -31.06 -3.73 3.92
N HIS A 102 -29.74 -3.85 4.00
CA HIS A 102 -28.90 -3.04 4.91
C HIS A 102 -28.59 -1.65 4.34
N TYR A 103 -28.13 -1.56 3.10
CA TYR A 103 -27.66 -0.33 2.45
C TYR A 103 -28.71 0.32 1.53
N GLY A 104 -29.94 -0.18 1.54
CA GLY A 104 -31.03 0.28 0.69
C GLY A 104 -30.94 -0.18 -0.77
N PRO A 105 -31.94 0.14 -1.60
CA PRO A 105 -32.04 -0.34 -2.98
C PRO A 105 -30.88 0.09 -3.88
N LYS A 106 -30.25 1.23 -3.57
CA LYS A 106 -29.07 1.74 -4.29
C LYS A 106 -27.74 1.19 -3.75
N ARG A 107 -27.77 0.48 -2.62
CA ARG A 107 -26.58 -0.04 -1.93
C ARG A 107 -25.56 1.05 -1.59
N GLU A 108 -26.03 2.23 -1.20
CA GLU A 108 -25.16 3.37 -0.91
C GLU A 108 -24.54 3.21 0.48
N TRP A 109 -23.21 3.28 0.58
CA TRP A 109 -22.55 3.31 1.88
C TRP A 109 -22.49 4.74 2.43
N ASN A 110 -23.09 4.95 3.61
CA ASN A 110 -23.32 6.29 4.18
C ASN A 110 -22.05 7.13 4.38
N HIS A 111 -20.89 6.49 4.58
CA HIS A 111 -19.63 7.17 4.87
C HIS A 111 -18.77 7.43 3.63
N PHE A 112 -19.24 7.06 2.43
CA PHE A 112 -18.45 7.16 1.20
C PHE A 112 -17.97 8.58 0.87
N ASN A 113 -18.80 9.59 1.10
CA ASN A 113 -18.42 10.99 0.88
C ASN A 113 -17.25 11.43 1.77
N SER A 114 -17.19 10.96 3.01
CA SER A 114 -16.09 11.26 3.93
C SER A 114 -14.80 10.56 3.49
N LEU A 115 -14.91 9.29 3.07
CA LEU A 115 -13.78 8.48 2.61
C LEU A 115 -13.17 9.06 1.32
N SER A 116 -14.00 9.31 0.31
CA SER A 116 -13.59 9.69 -1.05
C SER A 116 -12.99 11.10 -1.17
N THR A 117 -13.29 12.01 -0.23
CA THR A 117 -12.85 13.42 -0.30
C THR A 117 -11.57 13.69 0.49
N SER A 118 -11.39 13.01 1.61
CA SER A 118 -10.40 13.41 2.61
C SER A 118 -9.28 12.39 2.80
N PHE A 119 -9.54 11.10 2.55
CA PHE A 119 -8.67 9.98 2.97
C PHE A 119 -8.21 10.11 4.45
N THR A 120 -8.96 10.84 5.28
CA THR A 120 -8.60 11.09 6.68
C THR A 120 -9.01 9.91 7.56
N ARG A 121 -8.33 9.78 8.71
CA ARG A 121 -8.70 8.76 9.70
C ARG A 121 -10.11 9.05 10.22
N SER A 122 -10.93 8.00 10.32
CA SER A 122 -12.28 8.06 10.85
C SER A 122 -12.39 7.19 12.09
N SER A 123 -13.22 7.58 13.04
CA SER A 123 -13.60 6.71 14.17
C SER A 123 -14.70 5.71 13.80
N LYS A 124 -15.27 5.84 12.59
CA LYS A 124 -16.41 5.04 12.11
C LYS A 124 -16.02 3.95 11.14
N TYR A 125 -14.89 4.09 10.47
CA TYR A 125 -14.43 3.13 9.47
C TYR A 125 -12.91 3.12 9.37
N TYR A 126 -12.38 2.00 8.87
CA TYR A 126 -10.97 1.83 8.55
C TYR A 126 -10.78 1.35 7.12
N PHE A 127 -9.87 1.97 6.37
CA PHE A 127 -9.57 1.60 4.98
C PHE A 127 -8.22 0.88 4.91
N TYR A 128 -8.24 -0.38 4.47
CA TYR A 128 -7.03 -1.20 4.27
C TYR A 128 -6.44 -0.96 2.89
N ASP A 129 -5.55 0.03 2.79
CA ASP A 129 -4.98 0.52 1.54
C ASP A 129 -3.51 0.12 1.29
N ASN A 130 -2.91 -0.56 2.26
CA ASN A 130 -1.51 -1.01 2.24
C ASN A 130 -1.43 -2.42 2.86
N TYR A 131 -0.25 -3.06 2.79
CA TYR A 131 -0.07 -4.45 3.24
C TYR A 131 0.40 -4.60 4.70
N PHE A 132 0.82 -3.53 5.39
CA PHE A 132 1.36 -3.61 6.77
C PHE A 132 0.30 -3.90 7.83
N ASP A 133 -0.95 -3.55 7.54
CA ASP A 133 -2.08 -3.79 8.42
C ASP A 133 -3.16 -4.66 7.78
N LEU A 134 -3.02 -5.01 6.49
CA LEU A 134 -4.03 -5.76 5.73
C LEU A 134 -4.53 -7.04 6.42
N PRO A 135 -3.68 -7.89 7.02
CA PRO A 135 -4.17 -9.07 7.73
C PRO A 135 -5.06 -8.75 8.93
N GLY A 136 -5.00 -7.51 9.42
CA GLY A 136 -5.95 -6.95 10.38
C GLY A 136 -7.40 -6.96 9.88
N ALA A 137 -7.65 -6.93 8.56
CA ALA A 137 -8.99 -7.04 7.99
C ALA A 137 -9.65 -8.39 8.34
N LEU A 138 -8.92 -9.48 8.12
CA LEU A 138 -9.36 -10.81 8.51
C LEU A 138 -9.53 -10.91 10.04
N LEU A 139 -8.59 -10.36 10.80
CA LEU A 139 -8.68 -10.39 12.25
C LEU A 139 -9.90 -9.62 12.78
N CYS A 140 -10.24 -8.47 12.19
CA CYS A 140 -11.48 -7.74 12.47
C CYS A 140 -12.70 -8.61 12.20
N GLY A 141 -12.76 -9.25 11.01
CA GLY A 141 -13.86 -10.14 10.65
C GLY A 141 -14.08 -11.25 11.69
N ARG A 142 -12.99 -11.91 12.12
CA ARG A 142 -13.06 -12.99 13.13
C ARG A 142 -13.42 -12.48 14.52
N VAL A 143 -12.96 -11.30 14.91
CA VAL A 143 -13.36 -10.66 16.17
C VAL A 143 -14.87 -10.39 16.16
N VAL A 144 -15.41 -9.87 15.06
CA VAL A 144 -16.85 -9.66 14.89
C VAL A 144 -17.61 -10.98 14.98
N ASP A 145 -17.16 -12.06 14.33
CA ASP A 145 -17.78 -13.39 14.45
C ASP A 145 -17.83 -13.88 15.90
N MET A 146 -16.77 -13.64 16.68
CA MET A 146 -16.70 -14.01 18.09
C MET A 146 -17.67 -13.19 18.96
N LEU A 147 -17.78 -11.89 18.72
CA LEU A 147 -18.74 -11.03 19.41
C LEU A 147 -20.17 -11.47 19.12
N HIS A 148 -20.48 -11.74 17.84
CA HIS A 148 -21.78 -12.22 17.41
C HIS A 148 -22.14 -13.57 18.08
N LYS A 149 -21.22 -14.54 18.11
CA LYS A 149 -21.44 -15.85 18.77
C LYS A 149 -21.70 -15.74 20.28
N ARG A 150 -21.17 -14.70 20.94
CA ARG A 150 -21.38 -14.44 22.37
C ARG A 150 -22.69 -13.68 22.66
N GLY A 151 -23.42 -13.27 21.62
CA GLY A 151 -24.61 -12.43 21.76
C GLY A 151 -24.29 -10.99 22.14
N ASN A 152 -23.05 -10.55 21.95
CA ASN A 152 -22.64 -9.17 22.19
C ASN A 152 -23.03 -8.30 21.00
N GLU A 153 -23.45 -7.07 21.28
CA GLU A 153 -23.61 -6.06 20.24
C GLU A 153 -22.22 -5.71 19.66
N VAL A 154 -22.14 -5.69 18.33
CA VAL A 154 -20.93 -5.26 17.63
C VAL A 154 -20.95 -3.74 17.59
N ASN A 155 -19.89 -3.12 18.09
CA ASN A 155 -19.69 -1.67 18.02
C ASN A 155 -18.19 -1.38 17.84
N SER A 156 -17.82 -0.11 17.72
CA SER A 156 -16.44 0.29 17.43
C SER A 156 -15.43 0.04 18.57
N ASP A 157 -15.83 -0.51 19.72
CA ASP A 157 -14.92 -0.72 20.86
C ASP A 157 -13.83 -1.76 20.55
N PHE A 158 -14.12 -2.80 19.76
CA PHE A 158 -13.10 -3.80 19.40
C PHE A 158 -11.94 -3.17 18.60
N TRP A 159 -12.20 -2.05 17.92
CA TRP A 159 -11.18 -1.33 17.16
C TRP A 159 -10.08 -0.76 18.06
N LYS A 160 -10.40 -0.39 19.31
CA LYS A 160 -9.40 0.10 20.26
C LYS A 160 -8.35 -0.98 20.56
N ASP A 161 -8.79 -2.24 20.62
CA ASP A 161 -7.89 -3.37 20.84
C ASP A 161 -7.08 -3.71 19.59
N MET A 162 -7.68 -3.58 18.40
CA MET A 162 -6.95 -3.68 17.12
C MET A 162 -5.86 -2.60 17.00
N VAL A 163 -6.18 -1.34 17.31
CA VAL A 163 -5.20 -0.25 17.32
C VAL A 163 -4.10 -0.52 18.33
N ALA A 164 -4.43 -1.01 19.52
CA ALA A 164 -3.44 -1.37 20.52
C ALA A 164 -2.51 -2.51 20.05
N ALA A 165 -3.03 -3.48 19.27
CA ALA A 165 -2.22 -4.55 18.68
C ALA A 165 -1.27 -4.03 17.59
N ILE A 166 -1.74 -3.11 16.75
CA ILE A 166 -0.93 -2.42 15.73
C ILE A 166 0.18 -1.60 16.43
N ASP A 167 -0.19 -0.77 17.39
CA ASP A 167 0.75 0.08 18.14
C ASP A 167 1.77 -0.77 18.92
N HIS A 168 1.38 -1.93 19.48
CA HIS A 168 2.32 -2.81 20.16
C HIS A 168 3.44 -3.31 19.24
N ASN A 169 3.12 -3.57 17.96
CA ASN A 169 4.10 -4.10 17.00
C ASN A 169 4.86 -3.00 16.25
N TYR A 170 4.29 -1.80 16.10
CA TYR A 170 4.86 -0.74 15.27
C TYR A 170 5.13 0.58 15.99
N ASN A 171 5.02 0.65 17.32
CA ASN A 171 5.36 1.87 18.04
C ASN A 171 6.83 2.27 17.82
N THR A 172 7.12 3.53 18.11
CA THR A 172 8.40 4.18 17.84
C THR A 172 9.63 3.47 18.43
N SER A 173 9.48 2.74 19.53
CA SER A 173 10.61 2.01 20.12
C SER A 173 10.61 0.52 19.82
N ALA A 174 9.56 -0.02 19.19
CA ALA A 174 9.39 -1.46 19.01
C ALA A 174 10.53 -2.10 18.22
N PHE A 175 11.02 -1.43 17.18
CA PHE A 175 12.20 -1.92 16.46
C PHE A 175 13.42 -1.91 17.37
N ARG A 176 13.85 -0.77 17.90
CA ARG A 176 15.04 -0.68 18.76
C ARG A 176 15.00 -1.63 19.97
N ASP A 177 13.86 -1.69 20.64
CA ASP A 177 13.70 -2.42 21.90
C ASP A 177 13.42 -3.94 21.68
N ASP A 178 13.34 -4.37 20.41
CA ASP A 178 13.02 -5.75 20.02
C ASP A 178 11.69 -6.24 20.60
N ALA A 179 10.69 -5.35 20.61
CA ALA A 179 9.36 -5.60 21.15
C ALA A 179 8.40 -6.18 20.11
N GLY A 180 7.35 -6.85 20.59
CA GLY A 180 6.35 -7.49 19.75
C GLY A 180 6.88 -8.74 19.05
N THR A 181 6.23 -9.12 17.94
CA THR A 181 6.63 -10.32 17.16
C THR A 181 7.14 -9.97 15.78
N TYR A 182 6.66 -8.86 15.19
CA TYR A 182 7.01 -8.45 13.83
C TYR A 182 8.50 -8.10 13.68
N PHE A 183 8.97 -7.01 14.29
CA PHE A 183 10.34 -6.54 14.11
C PHE A 183 11.42 -7.56 14.54
N PRO A 184 11.28 -8.27 15.68
CA PRO A 184 12.25 -9.32 16.04
C PRO A 184 12.36 -10.42 15.00
N SER A 185 11.24 -10.79 14.35
CA SER A 185 11.24 -11.81 13.30
C SER A 185 11.90 -11.32 12.03
N VAL A 186 11.59 -10.09 11.59
CA VAL A 186 12.21 -9.48 10.41
C VAL A 186 13.72 -9.28 10.61
N LYS A 187 14.17 -8.82 11.78
CA LYS A 187 15.61 -8.68 12.07
C LYS A 187 16.36 -10.00 12.05
N ARG A 188 15.75 -11.06 12.60
CA ARG A 188 16.38 -12.38 12.71
C ARG A 188 16.60 -13.01 11.34
N ASP A 189 15.65 -12.84 10.42
CA ASP A 189 15.75 -13.37 9.07
C ASP A 189 15.10 -12.43 8.04
N PRO A 190 15.80 -11.34 7.65
CA PRO A 190 15.22 -10.37 6.72
C PRO A 190 14.90 -10.99 5.35
N GLY A 191 15.69 -11.98 4.90
CA GLY A 191 15.51 -12.60 3.59
C GLY A 191 14.25 -13.47 3.47
N LEU A 192 13.65 -13.88 4.59
CA LEU A 192 12.35 -14.55 4.60
C LEU A 192 11.20 -13.59 4.27
N TYR A 193 11.35 -12.30 4.59
CA TYR A 193 10.27 -11.31 4.50
C TYR A 193 10.50 -10.25 3.42
N LEU A 194 11.75 -9.91 3.11
CA LEU A 194 12.15 -8.85 2.20
C LEU A 194 12.71 -9.42 0.90
N GLN A 195 12.25 -8.89 -0.23
CA GLN A 195 12.81 -9.21 -1.55
C GLN A 195 13.96 -8.26 -1.86
N ARG A 196 15.08 -8.80 -2.31
CA ARG A 196 16.19 -7.96 -2.79
C ARG A 196 15.84 -7.29 -4.11
N CYS A 197 16.27 -6.04 -4.28
CA CYS A 197 16.21 -5.38 -5.57
C CYS A 197 17.22 -6.03 -6.52
N SER A 198 16.83 -6.16 -7.79
CA SER A 198 17.74 -6.62 -8.83
C SER A 198 18.91 -5.65 -9.03
N ASP A 199 19.98 -6.14 -9.65
CA ASP A 199 21.07 -5.26 -10.06
C ASP A 199 20.61 -4.23 -11.10
N SER A 200 19.57 -4.54 -11.90
CA SER A 200 18.94 -3.58 -12.82
C SER A 200 18.39 -2.38 -12.06
N VAL A 201 17.62 -2.58 -10.98
CA VAL A 201 17.10 -1.49 -10.14
C VAL A 201 18.24 -0.64 -9.56
N LYS A 202 19.32 -1.27 -9.06
CA LYS A 202 20.47 -0.53 -8.52
C LYS A 202 21.17 0.29 -9.60
N THR A 203 21.35 -0.28 -10.79
CA THR A 203 21.92 0.42 -11.96
C THR A 203 21.01 1.57 -12.41
N TRP A 204 19.70 1.36 -12.40
CA TRP A 204 18.69 2.37 -12.73
C TRP A 204 18.72 3.56 -11.75
N LEU A 205 18.79 3.31 -10.44
CA LEU A 205 18.98 4.36 -9.44
C LEU A 205 20.27 5.17 -9.69
N ARG A 206 21.38 4.48 -9.96
CA ARG A 206 22.66 5.15 -10.30
C ARG A 206 22.57 5.93 -11.60
N SER A 207 21.84 5.44 -12.62
CA SER A 207 21.73 6.11 -13.91
C SER A 207 20.95 7.42 -13.84
N MET A 208 19.86 7.46 -13.05
CA MET A 208 19.09 8.68 -12.79
C MET A 208 19.96 9.74 -12.10
N LYS A 209 20.76 9.34 -11.12
CA LYS A 209 21.69 10.23 -10.43
C LYS A 209 22.80 10.74 -11.36
N ASN A 210 23.37 9.86 -12.19
CA ASN A 210 24.37 10.23 -13.21
C ASN A 210 23.80 11.16 -14.30
N ALA A 211 22.50 11.09 -14.56
CA ALA A 211 21.80 12.01 -15.46
C ALA A 211 21.56 13.40 -14.84
N GLY A 212 21.96 13.62 -13.58
CA GLY A 212 21.83 14.89 -12.87
C GLY A 212 20.47 15.09 -12.20
N GLN A 213 19.66 14.04 -12.07
CA GLN A 213 18.40 14.08 -11.34
C GLN A 213 18.65 13.99 -9.84
N VAL A 214 17.84 14.68 -9.04
CA VAL A 214 17.90 14.58 -7.58
C VAL A 214 17.06 13.38 -7.12
N LEU A 215 17.66 12.46 -6.36
CA LEU A 215 16.97 11.27 -5.87
C LEU A 215 16.56 11.42 -4.41
N LEU A 216 15.30 11.08 -4.12
CA LEU A 216 14.71 11.14 -2.77
C LEU A 216 14.24 9.75 -2.32
N LEU A 217 14.47 9.44 -1.06
CA LEU A 217 13.80 8.34 -0.35
C LEU A 217 12.94 8.94 0.77
N ILE A 218 11.62 8.69 0.77
CA ILE A 218 10.67 9.24 1.74
C ILE A 218 9.83 8.11 2.34
N THR A 219 10.23 7.64 3.53
CA THR A 219 9.56 6.54 4.23
C THR A 219 8.99 6.98 5.58
N SER A 220 7.87 6.37 5.97
CA SER A 220 7.32 6.49 7.33
C SER A 220 8.03 5.56 8.33
N SER A 221 8.92 4.68 7.87
CA SER A 221 9.77 3.84 8.71
C SER A 221 10.79 4.68 9.49
N HIS A 222 11.08 4.28 10.73
CA HIS A 222 12.17 4.86 11.52
C HIS A 222 13.53 4.56 10.88
N SER A 223 14.55 5.36 11.20
CA SER A 223 15.83 5.33 10.47
C SER A 223 16.60 4.02 10.66
N ASP A 224 16.49 3.40 11.83
CA ASP A 224 17.06 2.10 12.14
C ASP A 224 16.44 0.96 11.31
N TYR A 225 15.11 0.94 11.16
CA TYR A 225 14.41 -0.03 10.32
C TYR A 225 14.64 0.24 8.82
N CYS A 226 14.62 1.51 8.40
CA CYS A 226 14.97 1.92 7.05
C CYS A 226 16.36 1.42 6.66
N ARG A 227 17.35 1.60 7.55
CA ARG A 227 18.72 1.10 7.34
C ARG A 227 18.74 -0.42 7.17
N LEU A 228 18.07 -1.18 8.04
CA LEU A 228 18.00 -2.64 7.90
C LEU A 228 17.42 -3.07 6.55
N ILE A 229 16.32 -2.45 6.11
CA ILE A 229 15.69 -2.76 4.84
C ILE A 229 16.62 -2.39 3.67
N CYS A 230 17.09 -1.14 3.62
CA CYS A 230 17.90 -0.66 2.51
C CYS A 230 19.23 -1.41 2.38
N GLU A 231 19.90 -1.70 3.50
CA GLU A 231 21.11 -2.53 3.49
C GLU A 231 20.84 -3.93 2.93
N HIS A 232 19.68 -4.51 3.24
CA HIS A 232 19.30 -5.81 2.73
C HIS A 232 18.98 -5.82 1.23
N ILE A 233 18.20 -4.85 0.75
CA ILE A 233 17.65 -4.87 -0.62
C ILE A 233 18.54 -4.15 -1.64
N LEU A 234 19.25 -3.08 -1.24
CA LEU A 234 20.11 -2.27 -2.13
C LEU A 234 21.60 -2.51 -1.88
N GLY A 235 21.99 -2.77 -0.63
CA GLY A 235 23.38 -2.96 -0.21
C GLY A 235 23.85 -1.93 0.82
N LYS A 236 25.04 -2.13 1.38
CA LYS A 236 25.56 -1.29 2.49
C LYS A 236 25.84 0.17 2.09
N ASP A 237 26.06 0.41 0.80
CA ASP A 237 26.31 1.72 0.20
C ASP A 237 25.02 2.41 -0.29
N PHE A 238 23.84 1.95 0.14
CA PHE A 238 22.55 2.48 -0.36
C PHE A 238 22.40 4.00 -0.18
N GLU A 239 23.01 4.58 0.86
CA GLU A 239 22.95 6.02 1.10
C GLU A 239 23.52 6.82 -0.07
N GLU A 240 24.47 6.26 -0.83
CA GLU A 240 25.05 6.90 -2.02
C GLU A 240 24.07 6.98 -3.20
N LEU A 241 23.00 6.17 -3.19
CA LEU A 241 21.98 6.14 -4.25
C LEU A 241 21.00 7.31 -4.15
N PHE A 242 20.88 7.95 -2.99
CA PHE A 242 19.92 9.03 -2.75
C PHE A 242 20.63 10.32 -2.35
N ASP A 243 20.11 11.46 -2.77
CA ASP A 243 20.62 12.76 -2.33
C ASP A 243 19.95 13.20 -1.02
N ILE A 244 18.69 12.82 -0.82
CA ILE A 244 17.94 13.11 0.40
C ILE A 244 17.22 11.85 0.87
N ILE A 245 17.41 11.50 2.14
CA ILE A 245 16.68 10.41 2.82
C ILE A 245 15.84 11.04 3.92
N ILE A 246 14.54 10.77 3.91
CA ILE A 246 13.59 11.26 4.90
C ILE A 246 12.92 10.04 5.53
N THR A 247 13.22 9.80 6.80
CA THR A 247 12.63 8.73 7.62
C THR A 247 11.58 9.28 8.57
N ASN A 248 10.72 8.41 9.11
CA ASN A 248 9.60 8.81 9.97
C ASN A 248 8.82 10.00 9.37
N ALA A 249 8.59 9.98 8.06
CA ALA A 249 7.97 11.10 7.33
C ALA A 249 6.53 11.39 7.79
N LEU A 250 5.87 10.42 8.43
CA LEU A 250 4.51 10.54 8.99
C LEU A 250 3.50 10.99 7.93
N LYS A 251 3.59 10.36 6.76
CA LYS A 251 2.65 10.52 5.65
C LYS A 251 1.22 10.16 6.08
N PRO A 252 0.17 10.84 5.56
CA PRO A 252 0.21 11.92 4.58
C PRO A 252 0.57 13.30 5.16
N GLY A 253 0.82 13.39 6.47
CA GLY A 253 1.08 14.65 7.18
C GLY A 253 2.29 15.42 6.63
N PHE A 254 3.30 14.72 6.11
CA PHE A 254 4.41 15.31 5.36
C PHE A 254 3.94 16.28 4.26
N PHE A 255 2.90 15.92 3.53
CA PHE A 255 2.39 16.70 2.40
C PHE A 255 1.30 17.69 2.80
N SER A 256 0.49 17.37 3.80
CA SER A 256 -0.72 18.15 4.11
C SER A 256 -0.54 19.16 5.24
N LEU A 257 0.47 19.00 6.10
CA LEU A 257 0.68 19.87 7.26
C LEU A 257 1.75 20.93 7.00
N VAL A 258 1.63 22.04 7.73
CA VAL A 258 2.53 23.20 7.59
C VAL A 258 3.81 23.02 8.40
N PRO A 259 4.91 23.73 8.07
CA PRO A 259 6.20 23.53 8.71
C PRO A 259 6.21 23.61 10.24
N GLN A 260 5.38 24.48 10.83
CA GLN A 260 5.31 24.63 12.29
C GLN A 260 4.72 23.40 13.00
N GLN A 261 3.91 22.60 12.30
CA GLN A 261 3.34 21.36 12.82
C GLN A 261 4.22 20.14 12.57
N ARG A 262 5.08 20.21 11.54
CA ARG A 262 5.95 19.12 11.08
C ARG A 262 7.34 19.65 10.72
N PRO A 263 8.15 20.07 11.71
CA PRO A 263 9.53 20.47 11.43
C PRO A 263 10.36 19.26 11.03
N PHE A 264 11.38 19.49 10.21
CA PHE A 264 12.43 18.49 9.97
C PHE A 264 13.28 18.33 11.22
N ARG A 265 13.85 17.15 11.41
CA ARG A 265 14.80 16.86 12.49
C ARG A 265 16.04 16.21 11.91
N THR A 266 17.18 16.49 12.53
CA THR A 266 18.43 15.75 12.34
C THR A 266 18.44 14.51 13.22
N LEU A 267 19.30 13.56 12.86
CA LEU A 267 19.47 12.28 13.55
C LEU A 267 20.91 12.13 14.01
N VAL A 268 21.11 11.67 15.24
CA VAL A 268 22.42 11.24 15.76
C VAL A 268 22.26 9.82 16.29
N ASN A 269 22.95 8.86 15.67
CA ASN A 269 22.83 7.42 15.98
C ASN A 269 21.37 6.95 15.99
N ASP A 270 20.62 7.26 14.92
CA ASP A 270 19.19 6.91 14.76
C ASP A 270 18.23 7.53 15.80
N VAL A 271 18.70 8.51 16.58
CA VAL A 271 17.88 9.27 17.53
C VAL A 271 17.62 10.67 17.02
N GLU A 272 16.35 11.06 16.99
CA GLU A 272 15.91 12.41 16.58
C GLU A 272 16.39 13.47 17.58
N GLU A 273 16.99 14.54 17.07
CA GLU A 273 17.26 15.71 17.89
C GLU A 273 15.96 16.41 18.30
N SER A 274 15.94 16.97 19.51
CA SER A 274 14.73 17.57 20.10
C SER A 274 14.31 18.88 19.44
N GLU A 275 15.26 19.62 18.86
CA GLU A 275 14.99 20.87 18.15
C GLU A 275 14.66 20.60 16.68
N GLY A 276 13.59 21.22 16.21
CA GLY A 276 13.20 21.16 14.79
C GLY A 276 13.99 22.16 13.96
N LEU A 277 14.34 21.78 12.74
CA LEU A 277 15.02 22.66 11.78
C LEU A 277 14.07 23.73 11.25
N PRO A 278 14.49 25.01 11.24
CA PRO A 278 13.69 26.10 10.67
C PRO A 278 13.66 26.06 9.13
N SER A 279 14.63 25.41 8.49
CA SER A 279 14.75 25.25 7.04
C SER A 279 15.67 24.08 6.69
N LEU A 280 15.61 23.65 5.42
CA LEU A 280 16.59 22.72 4.85
C LEU A 280 17.53 23.48 3.91
N ASP A 281 18.84 23.37 4.14
CA ASP A 281 19.86 24.11 3.37
C ASP A 281 20.79 23.21 2.56
N LYS A 282 20.82 21.91 2.84
CA LYS A 282 21.67 20.94 2.15
C LYS A 282 21.00 19.56 2.05
N PRO A 283 21.39 18.74 1.06
CA PRO A 283 21.02 17.33 1.03
C PRO A 283 21.51 16.58 2.29
N GLY A 284 20.91 15.41 2.55
CA GLY A 284 21.27 14.59 3.71
C GLY A 284 20.12 13.72 4.21
N TRP A 285 20.34 13.11 5.38
CA TRP A 285 19.37 12.28 6.06
C TRP A 285 18.64 13.09 7.14
N TYR A 286 17.31 13.16 7.03
CA TYR A 286 16.43 13.84 7.97
C TYR A 286 15.32 12.93 8.49
N SER A 287 14.71 13.32 9.59
CA SER A 287 13.50 12.71 10.13
C SER A 287 12.31 13.67 10.10
N GLN A 288 11.10 13.12 9.96
CA GLN A 288 9.85 13.88 9.88
C GLN A 288 9.83 14.90 8.73
N GLY A 289 9.46 16.15 9.01
CA GLY A 289 9.46 17.22 8.03
C GLY A 289 8.17 17.40 7.22
N ASN A 290 8.28 18.24 6.21
CA ASN A 290 7.16 18.72 5.41
C ASN A 290 7.57 19.02 3.97
N TRP A 291 6.63 18.86 3.03
CA TRP A 291 6.89 19.08 1.61
C TRP A 291 7.31 20.53 1.27
N PRO A 292 6.78 21.60 1.91
CA PRO A 292 7.18 22.98 1.56
C PRO A 292 8.67 23.25 1.80
N HIS A 293 9.22 22.82 2.94
CA HIS A 293 10.66 22.96 3.23
C HIS A 293 11.52 22.09 2.30
N LEU A 294 11.07 20.87 1.98
CA LEU A 294 11.74 20.03 0.99
C LEU A 294 11.78 20.75 -0.38
N HIS A 295 10.66 21.33 -0.80
CA HIS A 295 10.55 21.99 -2.09
C HIS A 295 11.49 23.20 -2.22
N GLU A 296 11.65 24.00 -1.16
CA GLU A 296 12.64 25.08 -1.15
C GLU A 296 14.08 24.57 -1.27
N LEU A 297 14.41 23.42 -0.66
CA LEU A 297 15.71 22.78 -0.87
C LEU A 297 15.85 22.27 -2.32
N LEU A 298 14.81 21.66 -2.90
CA LEU A 298 14.84 21.17 -4.29
C LEU A 298 15.04 22.30 -5.30
N LYS A 299 14.45 23.49 -5.07
CA LYS A 299 14.72 24.69 -5.90
C LYS A 299 16.20 25.06 -5.90
N LYS A 300 16.83 25.07 -4.72
CA LYS A 300 18.27 25.35 -4.58
C LYS A 300 19.12 24.30 -5.29
N MET A 301 18.80 23.02 -5.11
CA MET A 301 19.57 21.91 -5.68
C MET A 301 19.48 21.81 -7.20
N THR A 302 18.29 22.05 -7.76
CA THR A 302 18.06 21.95 -9.21
C THR A 302 18.32 23.25 -9.95
N GLY A 303 18.41 24.38 -9.23
CA GLY A 303 18.50 25.72 -9.82
C GLY A 303 17.22 26.15 -10.55
N LYS A 304 16.11 25.45 -10.34
CA LYS A 304 14.82 25.71 -11.00
C LYS A 304 13.81 26.28 -10.01
N PRO A 305 13.03 27.30 -10.42
CA PRO A 305 12.00 27.87 -9.54
C PRO A 305 10.86 26.88 -9.28
N GLU A 306 10.56 26.00 -10.24
CA GLU A 306 9.52 24.97 -10.15
C GLU A 306 10.09 23.64 -10.65
N PRO A 307 10.83 22.90 -9.80
CA PRO A 307 11.39 21.61 -10.17
C PRO A 307 10.28 20.60 -10.45
N LYS A 308 10.36 19.87 -11.55
CA LYS A 308 9.39 18.83 -11.87
C LYS A 308 9.72 17.55 -11.10
N VAL A 309 8.79 17.14 -10.24
CA VAL A 309 8.95 15.97 -9.36
C VAL A 309 8.06 14.83 -9.82
N VAL A 310 8.59 13.61 -9.82
CA VAL A 310 7.80 12.38 -9.83
C VAL A 310 8.01 11.61 -8.53
N TYR A 311 6.94 11.04 -7.99
CA TYR A 311 6.99 10.23 -6.77
C TYR A 311 6.35 8.85 -6.96
N PHE A 312 7.10 7.82 -6.57
CA PHE A 312 6.67 6.43 -6.58
C PHE A 312 6.18 6.02 -5.20
N GLY A 313 5.03 5.34 -5.12
CA GLY A 313 4.46 4.87 -3.86
C GLY A 313 3.34 3.85 -4.09
N ASP A 314 2.98 3.09 -3.05
CA ASP A 314 1.98 2.02 -3.14
C ASP A 314 0.64 2.36 -2.43
N SER A 315 0.67 3.34 -1.51
CA SER A 315 -0.50 3.76 -0.74
C SER A 315 -1.23 4.93 -1.39
N MET A 316 -2.51 4.72 -1.66
CA MET A 316 -3.38 5.78 -2.17
C MET A 316 -3.50 6.91 -1.15
N ARG A 317 -3.65 6.58 0.14
CA ARG A 317 -3.83 7.56 1.22
C ARG A 317 -2.55 8.29 1.60
N SER A 318 -1.42 7.58 1.64
CA SER A 318 -0.16 8.10 2.20
C SER A 318 0.73 8.73 1.13
N ASP A 319 0.65 8.27 -0.11
CA ASP A 319 1.57 8.67 -1.18
C ASP A 319 0.85 9.39 -2.32
N MET A 320 -0.02 8.67 -3.04
CA MET A 320 -0.51 9.13 -4.34
C MET A 320 -1.45 10.35 -4.21
N PHE A 321 -2.51 10.25 -3.40
CA PHE A 321 -3.44 11.36 -3.16
C PHE A 321 -2.71 12.61 -2.66
N PRO A 322 -1.89 12.55 -1.59
CA PRO A 322 -1.27 13.74 -1.05
C PRO A 322 -0.16 14.32 -1.95
N ALA A 323 0.68 13.50 -2.59
CA ALA A 323 1.72 14.01 -3.50
C ALA A 323 1.11 14.73 -4.71
N SER A 324 0.06 14.16 -5.31
CA SER A 324 -0.68 14.78 -6.41
C SER A 324 -1.46 16.02 -5.96
N SER A 325 -2.15 15.96 -4.81
CA SER A 325 -3.08 17.01 -4.39
C SER A 325 -2.39 18.21 -3.76
N PHE A 326 -1.38 18.00 -2.91
CA PHE A 326 -0.68 19.07 -2.20
C PHE A 326 0.63 19.46 -2.90
N GLY A 327 1.44 18.46 -3.27
CA GLY A 327 2.74 18.68 -3.94
C GLY A 327 2.64 19.01 -5.42
N LYS A 328 1.52 18.65 -6.08
CA LYS A 328 1.35 18.73 -7.55
C LYS A 328 2.40 17.93 -8.32
N TRP A 329 2.88 16.84 -7.71
CA TRP A 329 3.88 15.96 -8.31
C TRP A 329 3.22 15.02 -9.33
N GLU A 330 3.99 14.60 -10.34
CA GLU A 330 3.64 13.40 -11.11
C GLU A 330 3.76 12.18 -10.17
N THR A 331 2.94 11.16 -10.35
CA THR A 331 2.83 10.04 -9.42
C THR A 331 2.81 8.71 -10.17
N VAL A 332 3.66 7.78 -9.75
CA VAL A 332 3.68 6.41 -10.28
C VAL A 332 3.25 5.47 -9.19
N MET A 333 2.05 4.91 -9.32
CA MET A 333 1.51 4.01 -8.31
C MET A 333 2.04 2.59 -8.52
N ILE A 334 2.56 2.01 -7.44
CA ILE A 334 2.91 0.59 -7.38
C ILE A 334 1.65 -0.20 -7.02
N VAL A 335 1.27 -1.14 -7.90
CA VAL A 335 0.04 -1.92 -7.80
C VAL A 335 0.34 -3.40 -8.04
N GLU A 336 0.81 -4.11 -7.00
CA GLU A 336 1.16 -5.54 -7.11
C GLU A 336 -0.02 -6.42 -7.55
N GLU A 337 -1.26 -5.97 -7.34
CA GLU A 337 -2.48 -6.65 -7.77
C GLU A 337 -2.54 -6.84 -9.29
N MET A 338 -1.81 -6.02 -10.06
CA MET A 338 -1.66 -6.21 -11.50
C MET A 338 -1.08 -7.59 -11.85
N GLU A 339 -0.09 -8.08 -11.10
CA GLU A 339 0.51 -9.41 -11.32
C GLU A 339 -0.51 -10.53 -11.08
N GLY A 340 -1.42 -10.35 -10.11
CA GLY A 340 -2.53 -11.26 -9.85
C GLY A 340 -3.57 -11.30 -10.99
N GLU A 341 -3.62 -10.26 -11.81
CA GLU A 341 -4.59 -10.04 -12.89
C GLU A 341 -3.98 -10.22 -14.29
N GLY A 342 -3.06 -11.18 -14.41
CA GLY A 342 -2.52 -11.60 -15.71
C GLY A 342 -1.48 -10.66 -16.30
N VAL A 343 -0.92 -9.72 -15.50
CA VAL A 343 0.30 -9.01 -15.88
C VAL A 343 1.51 -9.90 -15.53
N PRO A 344 2.42 -10.17 -16.48
CA PRO A 344 3.59 -11.00 -16.20
C PRO A 344 4.47 -10.38 -15.10
N LYS A 345 5.00 -11.22 -14.21
CA LYS A 345 6.04 -10.81 -13.27
C LYS A 345 7.34 -10.48 -14.02
N SER A 346 8.15 -9.59 -13.46
CA SER A 346 9.51 -9.35 -13.95
C SER A 346 10.41 -10.59 -13.75
N GLU A 347 11.46 -10.72 -14.57
CA GLU A 347 12.44 -11.80 -14.42
C GLU A 347 13.10 -11.80 -13.02
N ALA A 348 13.35 -10.60 -12.49
CA ALA A 348 13.85 -10.41 -11.13
C ALA A 348 12.92 -11.00 -10.07
N ALA A 349 11.61 -10.73 -10.16
CA ALA A 349 10.63 -11.27 -9.22
C ALA A 349 10.57 -12.80 -9.27
N LEU A 350 10.63 -13.40 -10.46
CA LEU A 350 10.67 -14.86 -10.63
C LEU A 350 11.94 -15.48 -10.00
N SER A 351 13.08 -14.80 -10.14
CA SER A 351 14.34 -15.26 -9.55
C SER A 351 14.34 -15.20 -8.02
N ASN A 352 13.73 -14.17 -7.43
CA ASN A 352 13.61 -14.02 -5.98
C ASN A 352 12.69 -15.09 -5.37
N GLU A 353 11.57 -15.42 -6.01
CA GLU A 353 10.67 -16.50 -5.53
C GLU A 353 11.39 -17.85 -5.48
N ALA A 354 12.24 -18.15 -6.47
CA ALA A 354 13.01 -19.39 -6.52
C ALA A 354 14.08 -19.50 -5.41
N GLN A 355 14.48 -18.39 -4.77
CA GLN A 355 15.46 -18.41 -3.68
C GLN A 355 14.84 -18.72 -2.30
N VAL A 356 13.55 -18.42 -2.12
CA VAL A 356 12.85 -18.62 -0.84
C VAL A 356 12.27 -20.03 -0.71
N GLU A 357 11.90 -20.68 -1.82
CA GLU A 357 11.41 -22.06 -1.82
C GLU A 357 12.58 -23.06 -1.98
N PRO A 358 12.86 -23.94 -0.98
CA PRO A 358 13.85 -25.01 -1.18
C PRO A 358 13.39 -25.98 -2.29
N LEU A 359 14.27 -26.27 -3.25
CA LEU A 359 14.06 -27.22 -4.37
C LEU A 359 13.63 -28.64 -3.94
N GLU A 360 13.75 -29.00 -2.66
CA GLU A 360 13.44 -30.32 -2.11
C GLU A 360 12.10 -30.35 -1.36
N LYS A 361 10.98 -30.22 -2.09
CA LYS A 361 9.68 -30.91 -1.87
C LYS A 361 8.54 -30.25 -2.67
N LYS A 362 8.63 -30.28 -4.00
CA LYS A 362 7.41 -30.30 -4.83
C LYS A 362 6.72 -31.66 -4.71
N GLY A 363 6.17 -31.94 -3.52
CA GLY A 363 5.25 -33.04 -3.30
C GLY A 363 3.88 -32.66 -3.88
N LYS A 364 3.11 -33.65 -4.35
CA LYS A 364 1.79 -33.52 -4.99
C LYS A 364 0.65 -32.95 -4.09
N PHE A 365 0.94 -32.02 -3.18
CA PHE A 365 0.00 -31.43 -2.21
C PHE A 365 -0.06 -29.89 -2.25
N GLU A 366 0.49 -29.24 -3.29
CA GLU A 366 0.52 -27.77 -3.40
C GLU A 366 -0.82 -27.09 -3.79
N GLU A 367 -1.91 -27.84 -4.01
CA GLU A 367 -3.23 -27.24 -4.28
C GLU A 367 -3.88 -26.54 -3.05
N GLN A 368 -3.22 -26.50 -1.89
CA GLN A 368 -3.74 -25.90 -0.65
C GLN A 368 -2.80 -24.87 0.01
N GLY A 369 -1.93 -24.21 -0.76
CA GLY A 369 -1.06 -23.14 -0.26
C GLY A 369 -1.83 -21.84 0.04
N MET A 370 -1.32 -21.03 0.98
CA MET A 370 -1.81 -19.66 1.20
C MET A 370 -1.74 -18.86 -0.10
N LYS A 371 -2.85 -18.25 -0.48
CA LYS A 371 -2.93 -17.34 -1.62
C LYS A 371 -2.28 -16.01 -1.26
N SER A 372 -1.55 -15.41 -2.22
CA SER A 372 -1.00 -14.06 -1.99
C SER A 372 -2.16 -13.05 -1.88
N PRO A 373 -2.13 -12.11 -0.93
CA PRO A 373 -3.11 -11.03 -0.84
C PRO A 373 -3.22 -10.15 -2.11
N SER A 374 -2.18 -10.13 -2.95
CA SER A 374 -2.18 -9.45 -4.25
C SER A 374 -2.84 -10.24 -5.38
N ALA A 375 -3.21 -11.51 -5.17
CA ALA A 375 -3.88 -12.32 -6.18
C ALA A 375 -5.39 -12.00 -6.25
N VAL A 376 -6.01 -12.26 -7.41
CA VAL A 376 -7.49 -12.14 -7.57
C VAL A 376 -8.18 -12.99 -6.52
N SER A 377 -9.03 -12.40 -5.67
CA SER A 377 -9.72 -13.12 -4.60
C SER A 377 -10.91 -13.92 -5.12
N ASN A 378 -11.16 -15.11 -4.57
CA ASN A 378 -12.39 -15.86 -4.89
C ASN A 378 -13.60 -15.22 -4.21
N GLN A 379 -13.42 -14.73 -2.98
CA GLN A 379 -14.44 -14.07 -2.19
C GLN A 379 -14.71 -12.62 -2.66
N TRP A 380 -13.63 -11.85 -2.85
CA TRP A 380 -13.72 -10.43 -3.16
C TRP A 380 -13.61 -10.10 -4.64
N GLY A 381 -13.29 -11.07 -5.51
CA GLY A 381 -13.14 -10.86 -6.95
C GLY A 381 -11.89 -10.05 -7.32
N SER A 382 -11.99 -9.30 -8.42
CA SER A 382 -10.91 -8.49 -8.99
C SER A 382 -10.67 -7.19 -8.21
N TYR A 383 -9.43 -6.73 -8.12
CA TYR A 383 -9.10 -5.43 -7.50
C TYR A 383 -9.61 -4.23 -8.32
N PHE A 384 -9.68 -4.39 -9.65
CA PHE A 384 -9.95 -3.28 -10.56
C PHE A 384 -11.43 -3.15 -10.97
N VAL A 385 -12.11 -4.27 -11.16
CA VAL A 385 -13.49 -4.31 -11.65
C VAL A 385 -14.31 -5.30 -10.82
N ASP A 386 -15.58 -5.00 -10.57
CA ASP A 386 -16.52 -5.98 -10.04
C ASP A 386 -17.89 -5.86 -10.69
N VAL A 387 -18.76 -6.82 -10.38
CA VAL A 387 -20.11 -6.89 -10.91
C VAL A 387 -21.10 -6.31 -9.91
N HIS A 388 -21.98 -5.44 -10.41
CA HIS A 388 -23.17 -4.99 -9.72
C HIS A 388 -24.40 -5.74 -10.24
N LYS A 389 -25.10 -6.45 -9.35
CA LYS A 389 -26.37 -7.13 -9.65
C LYS A 389 -27.54 -6.29 -9.13
N SER A 390 -28.51 -5.97 -9.96
CA SER A 390 -29.73 -5.29 -9.49
C SER A 390 -30.68 -6.27 -8.80
N GLY A 391 -31.40 -5.84 -7.75
CA GLY A 391 -32.22 -6.72 -6.89
C GLY A 391 -33.49 -7.32 -7.52
N GLY A 392 -33.60 -7.37 -8.86
CA GLY A 392 -34.83 -7.77 -9.54
C GLY A 392 -34.69 -8.27 -10.98
N GLY A 393 -33.47 -8.52 -11.49
CA GLY A 393 -33.26 -9.09 -12.83
C GLY A 393 -31.84 -9.66 -13.02
N ASP A 394 -31.66 -10.42 -14.10
CA ASP A 394 -30.35 -10.99 -14.52
C ASP A 394 -29.38 -9.93 -15.11
N GLU A 395 -29.72 -8.64 -15.02
CA GLU A 395 -28.86 -7.56 -15.51
C GLU A 395 -27.68 -7.32 -14.58
N GLU A 396 -26.53 -7.86 -14.99
CA GLU A 396 -25.22 -7.63 -14.40
C GLU A 396 -24.52 -6.46 -15.10
N SER A 397 -24.08 -5.46 -14.34
CA SER A 397 -23.28 -4.35 -14.87
C SER A 397 -21.89 -4.34 -14.24
N GLN A 398 -20.84 -4.20 -15.07
CA GLN A 398 -19.47 -4.13 -14.58
C GLN A 398 -19.11 -2.71 -14.15
N LYS A 399 -18.73 -2.54 -12.89
CA LYS A 399 -18.31 -1.26 -12.31
C LYS A 399 -16.81 -1.27 -12.02
N LEU A 400 -16.17 -0.10 -12.19
CA LEU A 400 -14.85 0.13 -11.63
C LEU A 400 -14.95 0.14 -10.10
N THR A 401 -13.99 -0.51 -9.45
CA THR A 401 -13.85 -0.38 -8.01
C THR A 401 -13.42 1.04 -7.65
N TRP A 402 -13.72 1.47 -6.42
CA TRP A 402 -13.26 2.75 -5.91
C TRP A 402 -11.72 2.86 -5.94
N CYS A 403 -11.01 1.77 -5.64
CA CYS A 403 -9.55 1.72 -5.73
C CYS A 403 -9.04 1.96 -7.15
N CYS A 404 -9.65 1.32 -8.16
CA CYS A 404 -9.31 1.56 -9.57
C CYS A 404 -9.55 3.01 -9.99
N HIS A 405 -10.70 3.56 -9.60
CA HIS A 405 -11.01 4.96 -9.87
C HIS A 405 -9.97 5.90 -9.24
N CYS A 406 -9.53 5.63 -8.00
CA CYS A 406 -8.50 6.43 -7.35
C CYS A 406 -7.14 6.33 -8.06
N ILE A 407 -6.75 5.15 -8.56
CA ILE A 407 -5.55 5.00 -9.40
C ILE A 407 -5.63 5.96 -10.59
N HIS A 408 -6.73 5.91 -11.36
CA HIS A 408 -6.93 6.75 -12.55
C HIS A 408 -6.93 8.25 -12.23
N LYS A 409 -7.47 8.64 -11.06
CA LYS A 409 -7.66 10.04 -10.68
C LYS A 409 -6.40 10.71 -10.15
N TYR A 410 -5.56 9.97 -9.43
CA TYR A 410 -4.46 10.54 -8.64
C TYR A 410 -3.07 10.03 -9.04
N SER A 411 -3.00 9.13 -10.01
CA SER A 411 -1.74 8.61 -10.56
C SER A 411 -1.53 9.12 -11.97
N THR A 412 -0.27 9.35 -12.34
CA THR A 412 0.13 9.57 -13.74
C THR A 412 0.12 8.25 -14.51
N MET A 413 0.62 7.19 -13.90
CA MET A 413 0.61 5.82 -14.42
C MET A 413 0.68 4.80 -13.28
N ALA A 414 0.45 3.53 -13.58
CA ALA A 414 0.58 2.43 -12.62
C ALA A 414 1.45 1.30 -13.18
N ILE A 415 2.29 0.73 -12.30
CA ILE A 415 3.15 -0.42 -12.59
C ILE A 415 3.07 -1.43 -11.43
N PRO A 416 3.34 -2.73 -11.66
CA PRO A 416 3.32 -3.70 -10.58
C PRO A 416 4.50 -3.57 -9.61
N SER A 417 5.66 -3.14 -10.12
CA SER A 417 6.86 -2.85 -9.33
C SER A 417 7.89 -2.08 -10.16
N VAL A 418 8.85 -1.43 -9.50
CA VAL A 418 9.95 -0.71 -10.17
C VAL A 418 10.81 -1.62 -11.05
N GLU A 419 10.86 -2.92 -10.75
CA GLU A 419 11.55 -3.95 -11.55
C GLU A 419 11.04 -4.00 -13.00
N HIS A 420 9.80 -3.60 -13.26
CA HIS A 420 9.23 -3.62 -14.62
C HIS A 420 9.77 -2.52 -15.52
N ILE A 421 10.36 -1.46 -14.96
CA ILE A 421 10.82 -0.30 -15.71
C ILE A 421 12.33 -0.03 -15.58
N ALA A 422 13.03 -0.74 -14.70
CA ALA A 422 14.43 -0.49 -14.39
C ALA A 422 15.38 -0.68 -15.60
N ASP A 423 15.05 -1.60 -16.51
CA ASP A 423 15.83 -1.84 -17.74
C ASP A 423 15.48 -0.89 -18.90
N LEU A 424 14.49 -0.02 -18.72
CA LEU A 424 14.08 0.92 -19.77
C LEU A 424 14.96 2.18 -19.75
N PRO A 425 15.17 2.81 -20.92
CA PRO A 425 15.88 4.09 -20.96
C PRO A 425 15.06 5.18 -20.26
N LEU A 426 15.74 6.15 -19.65
CA LEU A 426 15.06 7.21 -18.87
C LEU A 426 14.14 8.09 -19.73
N ASP A 427 14.36 8.16 -21.04
CA ASP A 427 13.53 8.89 -22.00
C ASP A 427 12.37 8.06 -22.59
N TYR A 428 12.15 6.85 -22.07
CA TYR A 428 11.02 6.00 -22.46
C TYR A 428 9.69 6.72 -22.19
N LYS A 429 8.80 6.66 -23.18
CA LYS A 429 7.50 7.35 -23.15
C LYS A 429 6.40 6.41 -22.68
N PHE A 430 6.00 6.56 -21.44
CA PHE A 430 4.86 5.85 -20.86
C PHE A 430 3.55 6.56 -21.20
N PRO A 431 2.51 5.84 -21.65
CA PRO A 431 1.18 6.42 -21.72
C PRO A 431 0.71 6.80 -20.31
N ARG A 432 0.01 7.93 -20.16
CA ARG A 432 -0.53 8.36 -18.86
C ARG A 432 -2.03 8.12 -18.75
N PHE A 433 -2.54 8.04 -17.53
CA PHE A 433 -3.97 8.10 -17.27
C PHE A 433 -4.53 9.44 -17.76
N SER A 434 -5.72 9.39 -18.38
CA SER A 434 -6.43 10.57 -18.86
C SER A 434 -7.93 10.27 -18.93
N PRO A 435 -8.81 11.20 -18.51
CA PRO A 435 -10.26 11.06 -18.68
C PRO A 435 -10.70 10.90 -20.14
N ASP A 436 -9.89 11.39 -21.09
CA ASP A 436 -10.20 11.36 -22.52
C ASP A 436 -9.69 10.09 -23.23
N LYS A 437 -9.06 9.15 -22.50
CA LYS A 437 -8.50 7.91 -23.03
C LYS A 437 -9.22 6.70 -22.42
N PRO A 438 -9.18 5.52 -23.08
CA PRO A 438 -9.73 4.30 -22.49
C PRO A 438 -9.14 4.02 -21.11
N CYS A 439 -9.94 3.47 -20.19
CA CYS A 439 -9.55 3.17 -18.82
C CYS A 439 -8.41 2.13 -18.70
N THR A 440 -8.02 1.51 -19.81
CA THR A 440 -6.87 0.61 -19.96
C THR A 440 -5.56 1.36 -20.27
N THR A 441 -5.61 2.64 -20.62
CA THR A 441 -4.41 3.47 -20.83
C THR A 441 -3.79 3.81 -19.48
N GLY A 442 -2.46 3.95 -19.40
CA GLY A 442 -1.76 4.37 -18.17
C GLY A 442 -1.21 3.22 -17.32
N TYR A 443 -1.48 1.97 -17.71
CA TYR A 443 -0.89 0.78 -17.11
C TYR A 443 0.32 0.30 -17.91
N TYR A 444 1.40 -0.05 -17.21
CA TYR A 444 2.59 -0.66 -17.82
C TYR A 444 3.03 -1.89 -17.01
N PRO A 445 3.52 -2.98 -17.64
CA PRO A 445 3.75 -3.17 -19.09
C PRO A 445 2.47 -3.34 -19.92
N ARG A 446 1.36 -3.69 -19.26
CA ARG A 446 0.04 -3.78 -19.89
C ARG A 446 -1.07 -3.65 -18.85
N PRO A 447 -2.34 -3.48 -19.26
CA PRO A 447 -3.47 -3.36 -18.34
C PRO A 447 -3.85 -4.72 -17.71
N PRO A 448 -4.44 -4.71 -16.49
CA PRO A 448 -5.06 -5.88 -15.86
C PRO A 448 -6.12 -6.57 -16.73
N ASP A 449 -6.24 -7.90 -16.63
CA ASP A 449 -7.18 -8.71 -17.40
C ASP A 449 -8.65 -8.31 -17.19
N SER A 450 -9.05 -8.01 -15.96
CA SER A 450 -10.41 -7.57 -15.65
C SER A 450 -10.81 -6.28 -16.37
N LEU A 451 -9.88 -5.33 -16.49
CA LEU A 451 -10.10 -4.07 -17.21
C LEU A 451 -10.20 -4.29 -18.72
N LEU A 452 -9.38 -5.18 -19.28
CA LEU A 452 -9.44 -5.54 -20.70
C LEU A 452 -10.77 -6.20 -21.04
N LYS A 453 -11.19 -7.21 -20.26
CA LYS A 453 -12.49 -7.88 -20.42
C LYS A 453 -13.66 -6.90 -20.33
N ARG A 454 -13.57 -5.92 -19.42
CA ARG A 454 -14.58 -4.87 -19.31
C ARG A 454 -14.63 -4.00 -20.56
N CYS A 455 -13.49 -3.55 -21.07
CA CYS A 455 -13.45 -2.76 -22.30
C CYS A 455 -14.00 -3.53 -23.51
N GLU A 456 -13.69 -4.82 -23.64
CA GLU A 456 -14.25 -5.68 -24.70
C GLU A 456 -15.77 -5.84 -24.60
N SER A 457 -16.34 -5.86 -23.39
CA SER A 457 -17.79 -5.94 -23.20
C SER A 457 -18.54 -4.63 -23.53
N MET A 458 -17.82 -3.50 -23.59
CA MET A 458 -18.37 -2.17 -23.88
C MET A 458 -18.22 -1.75 -25.35
N SER A 459 -17.37 -2.45 -26.11
CA SER A 459 -17.13 -2.25 -27.56
C SER A 459 -18.04 -3.14 -28.39
#